data_AF-A0A6H1UF10-F1
#
_entry.id   AF-A0A6H1UF10-F1
#
_cell.length_a   1.000
_cell.length_b   1.000
_cell.length_c   1.000
_cell.angle_alpha   90.00
_cell.angle_beta   90.00
_cell.angle_gamma   90.00
#
_symmetry.space_group_name_H-M   'P 1'
#
loop_
_entity.id
_entity.type
_entity.pdbx_description
1 polymer ?
#
loop_
_entity_poly.entity_id
_entity_poly.type
_entity_poly.pdbx_seq_one_letter_code
_entity_poly.pdbx_strand_id
1 'polypeptide(L)'
;MAAVGQVTTLTRSMVKQVDKLRRDPSGRAKLNVNLNKLHLQFEFGSTVLEHGYLRYTPEQLAQLEREITALGGFADSREVAQRCGDRHQMAGISSQEKLAAHTPSHDKIYYRPGADDLVHWGLANDRVDMSLRIAWQQLPPLTSVLLVENLDSFDCIRQYPLTDELAKLPVIYRGHGIDAKAVKALLAARPQLKVIWFGDWDPKGLLLAVEFGAGAIVLPASFDKLKGDPHKWLQQDRQQQQLEQVANHAIKPIWQQLKPHKTCWMQQQVLAQKVPLVVVPLTPAALKR
;
A
#
# COMPACT_ATOMS: atom_id res chain seq x y z
N MET A 1 -33.04 -14.40 -23.11
CA MET A 1 -31.92 -13.63 -23.65
C MET A 1 -31.40 -12.71 -22.56
N ALA A 2 -30.39 -13.15 -21.81
CA ALA A 2 -29.75 -12.32 -20.78
C ALA A 2 -28.64 -11.50 -21.45
N ALA A 3 -28.66 -10.19 -21.25
CA ALA A 3 -27.62 -9.28 -21.70
C ALA A 3 -26.29 -9.65 -21.01
N VAL A 4 -25.37 -10.24 -21.78
CA VAL A 4 -23.99 -10.45 -21.36
C VAL A 4 -23.35 -9.07 -21.25
N GLY A 5 -23.02 -8.66 -20.02
CA GLY A 5 -22.40 -7.36 -19.75
C GLY A 5 -21.05 -7.25 -20.45
N GLN A 6 -20.98 -6.42 -21.48
CA GLN A 6 -19.74 -6.01 -22.11
C GLN A 6 -18.82 -5.39 -21.07
N VAL A 7 -17.62 -5.96 -20.89
CA VAL A 7 -16.57 -5.26 -20.14
C VAL A 7 -15.99 -4.18 -21.06
N THR A 8 -16.34 -2.91 -20.84
CA THR A 8 -15.94 -1.77 -21.68
C THR A 8 -14.57 -1.18 -21.34
N THR A 9 -13.81 -1.77 -20.40
CA THR A 9 -12.57 -1.18 -19.89
C THR A 9 -11.39 -2.15 -19.86
N LEU A 10 -10.32 -1.81 -20.59
CA LEU A 10 -9.03 -2.46 -20.57
C LEU A 10 -8.14 -1.88 -19.45
N THR A 11 -7.29 -2.72 -18.86
CA THR A 11 -6.31 -2.30 -17.85
C THR A 11 -4.90 -2.67 -18.26
N ARG A 12 -3.89 -1.95 -17.74
CA ARG A 12 -2.48 -2.26 -18.00
C ARG A 12 -2.09 -3.70 -17.62
N SER A 13 -2.72 -4.27 -16.59
CA SER A 13 -2.48 -5.66 -16.19
C SER A 13 -2.99 -6.66 -17.23
N MET A 14 -4.16 -6.38 -17.83
CA MET A 14 -4.71 -7.19 -18.93
C MET A 14 -3.79 -7.13 -20.16
N VAL A 15 -3.36 -5.93 -20.56
CA VAL A 15 -2.40 -5.76 -21.68
C VAL A 15 -1.08 -6.51 -21.42
N LYS A 16 -0.56 -6.49 -20.19
CA LYS A 16 0.63 -7.28 -19.83
C LYS A 16 0.43 -8.79 -19.98
N GLN A 17 -0.77 -9.31 -19.71
CA GLN A 17 -1.06 -10.73 -19.93
C GLN A 17 -1.08 -11.08 -21.42
N VAL A 18 -1.66 -10.20 -22.25
CA VAL A 18 -1.69 -10.36 -23.72
C VAL A 18 -0.28 -10.29 -24.30
N ASP A 19 0.53 -9.31 -23.91
CA ASP A 19 1.93 -9.19 -24.35
C ASP A 19 2.78 -10.39 -23.88
N LYS A 20 2.50 -10.94 -22.69
CA LYS A 20 3.14 -12.18 -22.23
C LYS A 20 2.74 -13.38 -23.11
N LEU A 21 1.46 -13.53 -23.42
CA LEU A 21 0.95 -14.58 -24.31
C LEU A 21 1.57 -14.50 -25.70
N ARG A 22 1.70 -13.29 -26.26
CA ARG A 22 2.33 -13.06 -27.56
C ARG A 22 3.79 -13.54 -27.62
N ARG A 23 4.52 -13.41 -26.52
CA ARG A 23 5.93 -13.80 -26.42
C ARG A 23 6.13 -15.28 -26.07
N ASP A 24 5.08 -15.98 -25.67
CA ASP A 24 5.13 -17.40 -25.31
C ASP A 24 4.82 -18.27 -26.54
N PRO A 25 5.81 -18.95 -27.12
CA PRO A 25 5.62 -19.76 -28.32
C PRO A 25 4.69 -20.98 -28.09
N SER A 26 4.44 -21.37 -26.83
CA SER A 26 3.50 -22.44 -26.52
C SER A 26 2.03 -22.01 -26.63
N GLY A 27 1.76 -20.70 -26.61
CA GLY A 27 0.40 -20.14 -26.58
C GLY A 27 -0.39 -20.52 -25.32
N ARG A 28 0.29 -20.97 -24.26
CA ARG A 28 -0.34 -21.42 -23.01
C ARG A 28 -0.24 -20.35 -21.94
N ALA A 29 -1.33 -20.09 -21.22
CA ALA A 29 -1.29 -19.27 -20.02
C ALA A 29 -2.16 -19.84 -18.90
N LYS A 30 -1.65 -19.77 -17.68
CA LYS A 30 -2.41 -20.14 -16.49
C LYS A 30 -3.55 -19.15 -16.31
N LEU A 31 -4.78 -19.65 -16.20
CA LEU A 31 -5.96 -18.84 -15.97
C LEU A 31 -5.78 -18.02 -14.68
N ASN A 32 -5.93 -16.71 -14.82
CA ASN A 32 -5.93 -15.77 -13.71
C ASN A 32 -7.07 -14.78 -13.89
N VAL A 33 -7.36 -13.95 -12.89
CA VAL A 33 -8.50 -13.02 -12.90
C VAL A 33 -8.52 -12.12 -14.15
N ASN A 34 -7.36 -11.69 -14.67
CA ASN A 34 -7.30 -10.82 -15.85
C ASN A 34 -7.49 -11.58 -17.16
N LEU A 35 -6.90 -12.77 -17.28
CA LEU A 35 -7.12 -13.64 -18.44
C LEU A 35 -8.56 -14.17 -18.48
N ASN A 36 -9.15 -14.46 -17.34
CA ASN A 36 -10.55 -14.87 -17.25
C ASN A 36 -11.49 -13.74 -17.68
N LYS A 37 -11.20 -12.48 -17.30
CA LYS A 37 -11.94 -11.31 -17.79
C LYS A 37 -11.84 -11.16 -19.30
N LEU A 38 -10.64 -11.31 -19.87
CA LEU A 38 -10.43 -11.28 -21.33
C LEU A 38 -11.18 -12.43 -22.03
N HIS A 39 -11.09 -13.65 -21.49
CA HIS A 39 -11.77 -14.84 -22.01
C HIS A 39 -13.28 -14.67 -22.02
N LEU A 40 -13.88 -14.23 -20.90
CA LEU A 40 -15.33 -14.01 -20.80
C LEU A 40 -15.81 -12.86 -21.69
N GLN A 41 -14.99 -11.84 -21.89
CA GLN A 41 -15.37 -10.64 -22.63
C GLN A 41 -15.38 -10.85 -24.15
N PHE A 42 -14.38 -11.56 -24.65
CA PHE A 42 -14.14 -11.70 -26.08
C PHE A 42 -14.31 -13.15 -26.56
N GLU A 43 -14.76 -14.03 -25.67
CA GLU A 43 -14.94 -15.48 -25.92
C GLU A 43 -13.65 -16.16 -26.47
N PHE A 44 -12.47 -15.65 -26.07
CA PHE A 44 -11.17 -16.11 -26.60
C PHE A 44 -10.45 -17.14 -25.74
N GLY A 45 -9.95 -18.19 -26.40
CA GLY A 45 -9.24 -19.30 -25.77
C GLY A 45 -10.10 -20.55 -25.92
N SER A 46 -9.75 -21.40 -26.88
CA SER A 46 -10.63 -22.48 -27.35
C SER A 46 -10.61 -23.73 -26.47
N THR A 47 -9.73 -23.81 -25.46
CA THR A 47 -9.64 -24.99 -24.61
C THR A 47 -9.10 -24.65 -23.23
N VAL A 48 -9.89 -24.91 -22.19
CA VAL A 48 -9.37 -25.10 -20.84
C VAL A 48 -8.61 -26.42 -20.84
N LEU A 49 -7.29 -26.33 -20.85
CA LEU A 49 -6.41 -27.47 -20.64
C LEU A 49 -6.52 -27.93 -19.18
N GLU A 50 -6.15 -29.18 -18.92
CA GLU A 50 -6.02 -29.71 -17.56
C GLU A 50 -5.22 -28.74 -16.67
N HIS A 51 -5.58 -28.66 -15.39
CA HIS A 51 -4.94 -27.79 -14.39
C HIS A 51 -5.16 -26.28 -14.57
N GLY A 52 -6.20 -25.86 -15.32
CA GLY A 52 -6.63 -24.46 -15.38
C GLY A 52 -5.74 -23.57 -16.26
N TYR A 53 -5.23 -24.11 -17.36
CA TYR A 53 -4.52 -23.35 -18.39
C TYR A 53 -5.44 -23.09 -19.59
N LEU A 54 -5.29 -21.95 -20.23
CA LEU A 54 -5.89 -21.67 -21.53
C LEU A 54 -4.83 -21.84 -22.63
N ARG A 55 -5.25 -22.37 -23.78
CA ARG A 55 -4.45 -22.38 -25.01
C ARG A 55 -5.04 -21.42 -26.02
N TYR A 56 -4.18 -20.62 -26.63
CA TYR A 56 -4.51 -19.71 -27.71
C TYR A 56 -3.78 -20.13 -28.98
N THR A 57 -4.48 -20.14 -30.12
CA THR A 57 -3.84 -20.25 -31.43
C THR A 57 -3.29 -18.89 -31.87
N PRO A 58 -2.32 -18.84 -32.81
CA PRO A 58 -1.84 -17.59 -33.38
C PRO A 58 -2.97 -16.71 -33.94
N GLU A 59 -3.98 -17.31 -34.58
CA GLU A 59 -5.13 -16.61 -35.15
C GLU A 59 -6.00 -15.97 -34.06
N GLN A 60 -6.21 -16.68 -32.93
CA GLN A 60 -6.97 -16.16 -31.79
C GLN A 60 -6.22 -15.01 -31.11
N LEU A 61 -4.90 -15.10 -30.98
CA LEU A 61 -4.09 -14.00 -30.46
C LEU A 61 -4.18 -12.78 -31.39
N ALA A 62 -4.04 -12.97 -32.70
CA ALA A 62 -4.19 -11.88 -33.67
C ALA A 62 -5.60 -11.26 -33.64
N GLN A 63 -6.65 -12.05 -33.42
CA GLN A 63 -8.01 -11.53 -33.27
C GLN A 63 -8.17 -10.72 -31.99
N LEU A 64 -7.68 -11.23 -30.85
CA LEU A 64 -7.67 -10.51 -29.57
C LEU A 64 -6.93 -9.16 -29.69
N GLU A 65 -5.82 -9.10 -30.42
CA GLU A 65 -5.08 -7.86 -30.67
C GLU A 65 -5.91 -6.84 -31.46
N ARG A 66 -6.61 -7.29 -32.52
CA ARG A 66 -7.52 -6.43 -33.30
C ARG A 66 -8.64 -5.87 -32.43
N GLU A 67 -9.24 -6.69 -31.59
CA GLU A 67 -10.34 -6.27 -30.71
C GLU A 67 -9.88 -5.31 -29.61
N ILE A 68 -8.70 -5.55 -29.01
CA ILE A 68 -8.07 -4.62 -28.07
C ILE A 68 -7.82 -3.26 -28.72
N THR A 69 -7.31 -3.27 -29.96
CA THR A 69 -7.02 -2.05 -30.72
C THR A 69 -8.31 -1.32 -31.10
N ALA A 70 -9.36 -2.04 -31.51
CA ALA A 70 -10.66 -1.48 -31.84
C ALA A 70 -11.34 -0.79 -30.64
N LEU A 71 -11.07 -1.26 -29.41
CA LEU A 71 -11.51 -0.62 -28.17
C LEU A 71 -10.68 0.62 -27.79
N GLY A 72 -9.76 1.06 -28.65
CA GLY A 72 -8.82 2.15 -28.38
C GLY A 72 -7.68 1.77 -27.45
N GLY A 73 -7.47 0.48 -27.16
CA GLY A 73 -6.38 -0.02 -26.34
C GLY A 73 -5.11 -0.31 -27.14
N PHE A 74 -4.09 -0.81 -26.44
CA PHE A 74 -2.82 -1.23 -27.06
C PHE A 74 -2.52 -2.67 -26.64
N ALA A 75 -2.16 -3.53 -27.58
CA ALA A 75 -1.79 -4.92 -27.28
C ALA A 75 -0.33 -5.06 -26.78
N ASP A 76 0.55 -4.13 -27.16
CA ASP A 76 1.94 -4.10 -26.68
C ASP A 76 2.06 -3.27 -25.40
N SER A 77 2.47 -3.92 -24.30
CA SER A 77 2.66 -3.25 -23.02
C SER A 77 3.78 -2.19 -23.02
N ARG A 78 4.73 -2.27 -23.97
CA ARG A 78 5.79 -1.27 -24.19
C ARG A 78 5.26 0.00 -24.84
N GLU A 79 4.33 -0.13 -25.78
CA GLU A 79 3.68 1.01 -26.42
C GLU A 79 2.88 1.82 -25.39
N VAL A 80 2.17 1.13 -24.50
CA VAL A 80 1.50 1.76 -23.34
C VAL A 80 2.49 2.50 -22.43
N ALA A 81 3.64 1.88 -22.15
CA ALA A 81 4.63 2.45 -21.24
C ALA A 81 5.35 3.68 -21.82
N GLN A 82 5.50 3.76 -23.15
CA GLN A 82 6.16 4.87 -23.84
C GLN A 82 5.23 6.06 -24.07
N ARG A 83 3.92 5.83 -24.20
CA ARG A 83 3.01 6.84 -24.76
C ARG A 83 2.38 7.79 -23.77
N CYS A 84 2.29 7.50 -22.47
CA CYS A 84 1.64 8.43 -21.53
C CYS A 84 2.00 8.20 -20.05
N GLY A 85 2.20 9.31 -19.33
CA GLY A 85 2.37 9.33 -17.89
C GLY A 85 1.06 9.08 -17.15
N ASP A 86 0.19 10.10 -17.07
CA ASP A 86 -1.06 10.04 -16.29
C ASP A 86 -2.32 9.73 -17.14
N ARG A 87 -3.46 9.56 -16.45
CA ARG A 87 -4.74 9.23 -17.09
C ARG A 87 -5.32 10.35 -17.96
N HIS A 88 -5.05 11.61 -17.63
CA HIS A 88 -5.55 12.74 -18.43
C HIS A 88 -4.81 12.81 -19.77
N GLN A 89 -3.49 12.59 -19.74
CA GLN A 89 -2.70 12.43 -20.96
C GLN A 89 -3.19 11.23 -21.78
N MET A 90 -3.45 10.09 -21.12
CA MET A 90 -3.95 8.89 -21.78
C MET A 90 -5.32 9.11 -22.43
N ALA A 91 -6.22 9.86 -21.79
CA ALA A 91 -7.53 10.19 -22.34
C ALA A 91 -7.45 11.00 -23.64
N GLY A 92 -6.36 11.76 -23.86
CA GLY A 92 -6.11 12.46 -25.12
C GLY A 92 -5.71 11.55 -26.29
N ILE A 93 -5.29 10.31 -26.01
CA ILE A 93 -4.77 9.36 -27.02
C ILE A 93 -5.62 8.09 -27.12
N SER A 94 -6.34 7.73 -26.06
CA SER A 94 -7.07 6.47 -25.92
C SER A 94 -8.32 6.65 -25.07
N SER A 95 -9.42 6.00 -25.46
CA SER A 95 -10.64 5.87 -24.63
C SER A 95 -10.43 4.98 -23.40
N GLN A 96 -9.28 4.30 -23.30
CA GLN A 96 -8.91 3.39 -22.21
C GLN A 96 -7.94 4.07 -21.24
N GLU A 97 -8.40 5.11 -20.54
CA GLU A 97 -7.58 5.90 -19.59
C GLU A 97 -6.83 5.05 -18.55
N LYS A 98 -7.36 3.87 -18.18
CA LYS A 98 -6.75 2.94 -17.21
C LYS A 98 -5.51 2.21 -17.73
N LEU A 99 -5.11 2.47 -18.98
CA LEU A 99 -3.83 2.05 -19.53
C LEU A 99 -2.67 2.93 -19.06
N ALA A 100 -2.93 4.14 -18.55
CA ALA A 100 -1.89 5.07 -18.11
C ALA A 100 -0.88 4.45 -17.14
N ALA A 101 0.37 4.89 -17.24
CA ALA A 101 1.46 4.38 -16.40
C ALA A 101 1.30 4.79 -14.93
N HIS A 102 0.86 6.02 -14.70
CA HIS A 102 0.62 6.62 -13.39
C HIS A 102 -0.86 6.67 -13.09
N THR A 103 -1.25 6.07 -11.98
CA THR A 103 -2.59 6.28 -11.42
C THR A 103 -2.65 7.65 -10.72
N PRO A 104 -3.83 8.22 -10.48
CA PRO A 104 -3.97 9.50 -9.77
C PRO A 104 -3.29 9.54 -8.39
N SER A 105 -3.09 8.39 -7.73
CA SER A 105 -2.40 8.29 -6.44
C SER A 105 -0.91 7.97 -6.53
N HIS A 106 -0.32 7.86 -7.73
CA HIS A 106 1.03 7.27 -7.90
C HIS A 106 2.09 7.90 -6.98
N ASP A 107 2.07 9.23 -6.86
CA ASP A 107 3.00 10.00 -6.02
C ASP A 107 2.29 10.73 -4.87
N LYS A 108 1.01 10.43 -4.63
CA LYS A 108 0.21 11.12 -3.63
C LYS A 108 0.22 10.36 -2.31
N ILE A 109 0.36 11.11 -1.22
CA ILE A 109 0.26 10.60 0.15
C ILE A 109 -0.82 11.35 0.89
N TYR A 110 -1.35 10.75 1.96
CA TYR A 110 -2.15 11.45 2.94
C TYR A 110 -1.23 11.95 4.05
N TYR A 111 -1.28 13.25 4.25
CA TYR A 111 -0.36 13.98 5.12
C TYR A 111 -1.15 14.95 5.98
N ARG A 112 -0.82 14.98 7.25
CA ARG A 112 -1.37 15.91 8.22
C ARG A 112 -0.22 16.78 8.73
N PRO A 113 -0.30 18.10 8.53
CA PRO A 113 0.79 18.99 8.91
C PRO A 113 1.04 18.97 10.42
N GLY A 114 2.31 18.97 10.80
CA GLY A 114 2.76 19.29 12.16
C GLY A 114 2.65 20.79 12.41
N ALA A 115 2.93 21.21 13.65
CA ALA A 115 2.85 22.62 14.03
C ALA A 115 3.80 23.50 13.19
N ASP A 116 5.03 23.04 12.97
CA ASP A 116 6.05 23.77 12.20
C ASP A 116 5.71 23.86 10.71
N ASP A 117 4.99 22.86 10.17
CA ASP A 117 4.59 22.82 8.76
C ASP A 117 3.51 23.86 8.46
N LEU A 118 2.56 24.03 9.40
CA LEU A 118 1.53 25.08 9.29
C LEU A 118 2.16 26.47 9.26
N VAL A 119 3.17 26.70 10.10
CA VAL A 119 3.96 27.95 10.09
C VAL A 119 4.68 28.12 8.74
N HIS A 120 5.31 27.06 8.23
CA HIS A 120 5.99 27.10 6.93
C HIS A 120 5.05 27.47 5.78
N TRP A 121 3.78 27.06 5.85
CA TRP A 121 2.76 27.40 4.86
C TRP A 121 1.99 28.68 5.14
N GLY A 122 2.40 29.48 6.14
CA GLY A 122 1.76 30.74 6.48
C GLY A 122 0.35 30.58 7.05
N LEU A 123 0.00 29.38 7.54
CA LEU A 123 -1.27 29.09 8.18
C LEU A 123 -1.15 29.37 9.68
N ALA A 124 -1.71 30.48 10.12
CA ALA A 124 -1.76 30.86 11.53
C ALA A 124 -2.89 30.11 12.25
N ASN A 125 -2.66 28.87 12.71
CA ASN A 125 -3.33 28.33 13.90
C ASN A 125 -2.90 26.90 14.24
N ASP A 126 -2.82 26.62 15.53
CA ASP A 126 -2.78 25.31 16.19
C ASP A 126 -4.12 24.54 16.13
N ARG A 127 -5.15 25.14 15.53
CA ARG A 127 -6.55 24.63 15.48
C ARG A 127 -7.02 24.08 14.14
N VAL A 128 -6.18 24.06 13.11
CA VAL A 128 -6.60 23.52 11.80
C VAL A 128 -6.47 22.00 11.81
N ASP A 129 -7.60 21.32 12.02
CA ASP A 129 -7.74 19.90 11.76
C ASP A 129 -7.90 19.68 10.26
N MET A 130 -6.77 19.51 9.56
CA MET A 130 -6.79 19.22 8.13
C MET A 130 -5.87 18.06 7.76
N SER A 131 -6.33 17.27 6.80
CA SER A 131 -5.55 16.24 6.12
C SER A 131 -5.44 16.62 4.65
N LEU A 132 -4.24 16.49 4.08
CA LEU A 132 -3.92 16.80 2.71
C LEU A 132 -3.65 15.52 1.93
N ARG A 133 -4.10 15.51 0.67
CA ARG A 133 -3.64 14.53 -0.32
C ARG A 133 -2.68 15.23 -1.28
N ILE A 134 -1.39 15.13 -1.01
CA ILE A 134 -0.35 15.93 -1.65
C ILE A 134 0.69 15.04 -2.33
N ALA A 135 1.37 15.55 -3.37
CA ALA A 135 2.53 14.86 -3.91
C ALA A 135 3.66 14.88 -2.87
N TRP A 136 4.28 13.74 -2.59
CA TRP A 136 5.28 13.68 -1.51
C TRP A 136 6.49 14.60 -1.76
N GLN A 137 6.78 14.91 -3.03
CA GLN A 137 7.83 15.85 -3.45
C GLN A 137 7.56 17.28 -3.02
N GLN A 138 6.30 17.65 -2.78
CA GLN A 138 5.88 18.99 -2.36
C GLN A 138 5.88 19.17 -0.84
N LEU A 139 6.17 18.11 -0.07
CA LEU A 139 6.30 18.23 1.38
C LEU A 139 7.47 19.13 1.75
N PRO A 140 7.35 19.96 2.80
CA PRO A 140 8.49 20.70 3.33
C PRO A 140 9.61 19.77 3.79
N PRO A 141 10.82 20.27 4.08
CA PRO A 141 11.85 19.49 4.74
C PRO A 141 11.32 18.96 6.08
N LEU A 142 11.29 17.64 6.23
CA LEU A 142 10.84 16.97 7.46
C LEU A 142 12.04 16.35 8.16
N THR A 143 12.10 16.46 9.49
CA THR A 143 13.13 15.82 10.32
C THR A 143 12.61 14.52 10.94
N SER A 144 11.34 14.50 11.32
CA SER A 144 10.64 13.37 11.93
C SER A 144 9.19 13.31 11.45
N VAL A 145 8.63 12.11 11.37
CA VAL A 145 7.20 11.89 11.07
C VAL A 145 6.62 10.79 11.95
N LEU A 146 5.34 10.95 12.29
CA LEU A 146 4.51 9.88 12.82
C LEU A 146 3.86 9.14 11.65
N LEU A 147 4.27 7.90 11.40
CA LEU A 147 3.74 7.07 10.32
C LEU A 147 2.64 6.16 10.85
N VAL A 148 1.40 6.38 10.42
CA VAL A 148 0.20 5.72 10.94
C VAL A 148 -0.25 4.57 10.05
N GLU A 149 -0.51 3.41 10.63
CA GLU A 149 -0.87 2.22 9.86
C GLU A 149 -2.25 2.30 9.22
N ASN A 150 -3.26 2.73 9.98
CA ASN A 150 -4.66 2.67 9.59
C ASN A 150 -5.23 4.06 9.27
N LEU A 151 -6.07 4.14 8.23
CA LEU A 151 -6.59 5.43 7.74
C LEU A 151 -7.52 6.09 8.76
N ASP A 152 -8.37 5.29 9.43
CA ASP A 152 -9.25 5.78 10.48
C ASP A 152 -8.47 6.31 11.71
N SER A 153 -7.35 5.67 12.04
CA SER A 153 -6.46 6.11 13.12
C SER A 153 -5.71 7.38 12.73
N PHE A 154 -5.41 7.55 11.45
CA PHE A 154 -4.88 8.80 10.90
C PHE A 154 -5.91 9.93 10.97
N ASP A 155 -7.16 9.67 10.59
CA ASP A 155 -8.26 10.65 10.64
C ASP A 155 -8.58 11.07 12.07
N CYS A 156 -8.54 10.12 13.01
CA CYS A 156 -8.82 10.36 14.43
C CYS A 156 -7.55 10.60 15.27
N ILE A 157 -6.40 10.91 14.66
CA ILE A 157 -5.11 10.92 15.37
C ILE A 157 -5.08 11.87 16.59
N ARG A 158 -5.81 12.99 16.52
CA ARG A 158 -5.93 13.98 17.61
C ARG A 158 -6.70 13.48 18.83
N GLN A 159 -7.47 12.41 18.69
CA GLN A 159 -8.26 11.84 19.78
C GLN A 159 -7.43 10.86 20.63
N TYR A 160 -6.28 10.40 20.11
CA TYR A 160 -5.38 9.54 20.87
C TYR A 160 -4.70 10.34 22.00
N PRO A 161 -4.45 9.71 23.16
CA PRO A 161 -3.69 10.31 24.25
C PRO A 161 -2.19 10.30 23.94
N LEU A 162 -1.81 11.05 22.89
CA LEU A 162 -0.42 11.26 22.48
C LEU A 162 0.27 12.23 23.44
N THR A 163 1.58 12.09 23.60
CA THR A 163 2.39 13.11 24.27
C THR A 163 2.41 14.40 23.46
N ASP A 164 2.67 15.54 24.12
CA ASP A 164 2.74 16.85 23.44
C ASP A 164 3.77 16.87 22.30
N GLU A 165 4.85 16.11 22.44
CA GLU A 165 5.87 15.95 21.39
C GLU A 165 5.27 15.25 20.16
N LEU A 166 4.64 14.09 20.34
CA LEU A 166 4.01 13.36 19.24
C LEU A 166 2.86 14.13 18.59
N ALA A 167 2.08 14.85 19.40
CA ALA A 167 0.96 15.66 18.90
C ALA A 167 1.41 16.80 17.97
N LYS A 168 2.67 17.24 18.05
CA LYS A 168 3.20 18.31 17.19
C LYS A 168 3.81 17.81 15.89
N LEU A 169 4.08 16.50 15.79
CA LEU A 169 4.72 15.92 14.62
C LEU A 169 3.80 15.92 13.39
N PRO A 170 4.38 16.07 12.18
CA PRO A 170 3.67 15.73 10.96
C PRO A 170 3.28 14.26 10.96
N VAL A 171 2.06 13.96 10.51
CA VAL A 171 1.52 12.60 10.46
C VAL A 171 1.34 12.19 9.00
N ILE A 172 1.77 10.98 8.66
CA ILE A 172 1.58 10.38 7.33
C ILE A 172 0.81 9.08 7.51
N TYR A 173 -0.24 8.86 6.74
CA TYR A 173 -0.84 7.53 6.62
C TYR A 173 0.03 6.66 5.72
N ARG A 174 0.37 5.44 6.17
CA ARG A 174 1.24 4.53 5.41
C ARG A 174 0.74 4.18 4.01
N GLY A 175 -0.55 4.35 3.74
CA GLY A 175 -1.16 3.90 2.50
C GLY A 175 -1.41 2.39 2.43
N HIS A 176 -2.27 1.96 1.51
CA HIS A 176 -2.35 0.57 1.06
C HIS A 176 -2.17 0.51 -0.47
N GLY A 177 -1.55 -0.56 -0.97
CA GLY A 177 -1.33 -0.74 -2.40
C GLY A 177 -0.46 0.36 -3.01
N ILE A 178 -1.06 1.26 -3.79
CA ILE A 178 -0.35 2.33 -4.50
C ILE A 178 0.13 3.41 -3.53
N ASP A 179 -0.71 3.79 -2.55
CA ASP A 179 -0.36 4.84 -1.60
C ASP A 179 0.87 4.45 -0.75
N ALA A 180 1.00 3.15 -0.42
CA ALA A 180 2.18 2.61 0.25
C ALA A 180 3.46 2.71 -0.58
N LYS A 181 3.36 2.68 -1.91
CA LYS A 181 4.52 2.88 -2.80
C LYS A 181 4.98 4.33 -2.77
N ALA A 182 4.04 5.29 -2.76
CA ALA A 182 4.37 6.71 -2.66
C ALA A 182 5.09 7.03 -1.34
N VAL A 183 4.60 6.47 -0.22
CA VAL A 183 5.27 6.62 1.09
C VAL A 183 6.68 6.00 1.07
N LYS A 184 6.85 4.79 0.51
CA LYS A 184 8.19 4.19 0.38
C LYS A 184 9.12 5.01 -0.51
N ALA A 185 8.61 5.60 -1.59
CA ALA A 185 9.39 6.48 -2.45
C ALA A 185 9.86 7.73 -1.70
N LEU A 186 8.99 8.34 -0.88
CA LEU A 186 9.36 9.43 0.02
C LEU A 186 10.49 9.04 0.97
N LEU A 187 10.36 7.90 1.67
CA LEU A 187 11.37 7.45 2.64
C LEU A 187 12.71 7.11 1.97
N ALA A 188 12.68 6.49 0.79
CA ALA A 188 13.88 6.22 0.01
C ALA A 188 14.56 7.52 -0.48
N ALA A 189 13.78 8.54 -0.83
CA ALA A 189 14.30 9.84 -1.26
C ALA A 189 14.79 10.72 -0.08
N ARG A 190 14.37 10.41 1.15
CA ARG A 190 14.72 11.15 2.38
C ARG A 190 15.23 10.21 3.48
N PRO A 191 16.39 9.54 3.29
CA PRO A 191 16.88 8.51 4.22
C PRO A 191 17.20 9.02 5.64
N GLN A 192 17.37 10.33 5.81
CA GLN A 192 17.57 11.01 7.09
C GLN A 192 16.27 11.25 7.88
N LEU A 193 15.11 11.05 7.25
CA LEU A 193 13.81 11.25 7.87
C LEU A 193 13.59 10.23 8.97
N LYS A 194 13.42 10.69 10.22
CA LYS A 194 13.15 9.80 11.34
C LYS A 194 11.70 9.35 11.31
N VAL A 195 11.49 8.04 11.21
CA VAL A 195 10.16 7.44 11.20
C VAL A 195 9.81 6.92 12.58
N ILE A 196 8.71 7.42 13.13
CA ILE A 196 8.08 6.88 14.35
C ILE A 196 6.84 6.11 13.90
N TRP A 197 6.84 4.80 14.12
CA TRP A 197 5.74 3.94 13.71
C TRP A 197 4.58 3.99 14.71
N PHE A 198 3.36 4.17 14.21
CA PHE A 198 2.14 4.03 14.99
C PHE A 198 1.14 3.15 14.24
N GLY A 199 1.21 1.84 14.50
CA GLY A 199 0.35 0.85 13.88
C GLY A 199 -0.35 -0.04 14.89
N ASP A 200 -0.95 -1.12 14.38
CA ASP A 200 -1.52 -2.15 15.25
C ASP A 200 -0.41 -2.85 16.03
N TRP A 201 -0.70 -3.23 17.27
CA TRP A 201 0.20 -3.99 18.13
C TRP A 201 -0.05 -5.47 17.91
N ASP A 202 0.34 -5.93 16.73
CA ASP A 202 0.26 -7.31 16.30
C ASP A 202 1.51 -7.71 15.49
N PRO A 203 1.69 -9.01 15.18
CA PRO A 203 2.87 -9.46 14.45
C PRO A 203 3.08 -8.73 13.10
N LYS A 204 2.01 -8.48 12.35
CA LYS A 204 2.07 -7.76 11.07
C LYS A 204 2.45 -6.30 11.25
N GLY A 205 1.88 -5.60 12.21
CA GLY A 205 2.17 -4.20 12.52
C GLY A 205 3.64 -4.00 12.90
N LEU A 206 4.22 -4.93 13.68
CA LEU A 206 5.66 -4.90 13.98
C LEU A 206 6.53 -5.13 12.74
N LEU A 207 6.15 -6.05 11.84
CA LEU A 207 6.87 -6.25 10.59
C LEU A 207 6.79 -5.03 9.68
N LEU A 208 5.64 -4.35 9.64
CA LEU A 208 5.49 -3.09 8.91
C LEU A 208 6.39 -2.00 9.49
N ALA A 209 6.53 -1.91 10.82
CA ALA A 209 7.48 -0.98 11.44
C ALA A 209 8.91 -1.20 10.92
N VAL A 210 9.33 -2.46 10.80
CA VAL A 210 10.64 -2.82 10.23
C VAL A 210 10.71 -2.49 8.73
N GLU A 211 9.67 -2.83 7.97
CA GLU A 211 9.58 -2.59 6.52
C GLU A 211 9.69 -1.10 6.16
N PHE A 212 9.12 -0.23 7.00
CA PHE A 212 9.20 1.22 6.84
C PHE A 212 10.44 1.85 7.51
N GLY A 213 11.37 1.05 8.05
CA GLY A 213 12.61 1.55 8.63
C GLY A 213 12.40 2.42 9.87
N ALA A 214 11.39 2.09 10.69
CA ALA A 214 11.07 2.86 11.88
C ALA A 214 12.24 2.88 12.88
N GLY A 215 12.57 4.07 13.38
CA GLY A 215 13.57 4.27 14.44
C GLY A 215 12.96 4.28 15.83
N ALA A 216 11.63 4.35 15.93
CA ALA A 216 10.87 4.24 17.17
C ALA A 216 9.45 3.72 16.88
N ILE A 217 8.77 3.20 17.90
CA ILE A 217 7.38 2.76 17.84
C ILE A 217 6.56 3.41 18.95
N VAL A 218 5.30 3.72 18.69
CA VAL A 218 4.33 4.14 19.70
C VAL A 218 3.64 2.91 20.27
N LEU A 219 3.68 2.72 21.59
CA LEU A 219 3.05 1.61 22.32
C LEU A 219 2.08 2.14 23.37
N PRO A 220 1.07 1.36 23.78
CA PRO A 220 0.32 1.62 25.00
C PRO A 220 1.25 1.49 26.21
N ALA A 221 1.12 2.41 27.16
CA ALA A 221 1.90 2.40 28.40
C ALA A 221 1.62 1.14 29.24
N SER A 222 0.46 0.49 29.06
CA SER A 222 0.08 -0.74 29.73
C SER A 222 -0.86 -1.57 28.84
N PHE A 223 -0.47 -2.82 28.58
CA PHE A 223 -1.26 -3.78 27.80
C PHE A 223 -2.34 -4.48 28.64
N ASP A 224 -2.17 -4.57 29.96
CA ASP A 224 -3.11 -5.27 30.85
C ASP A 224 -4.49 -4.63 30.90
N LYS A 225 -4.57 -3.33 30.58
CA LYS A 225 -5.81 -2.57 30.52
C LYS A 225 -6.54 -2.70 29.18
N LEU A 226 -5.94 -3.38 28.21
CA LEU A 226 -6.45 -3.45 26.85
C LEU A 226 -7.11 -4.80 26.55
N LYS A 227 -8.36 -4.74 26.10
CA LYS A 227 -9.02 -5.86 25.44
C LYS A 227 -8.41 -6.07 24.05
N GLY A 228 -7.67 -7.16 23.87
CA GLY A 228 -7.12 -7.59 22.58
C GLY A 228 -7.98 -8.64 21.88
N ASP A 229 -7.53 -9.09 20.71
CA ASP A 229 -8.11 -10.13 19.89
C ASP A 229 -7.16 -11.37 19.77
N PRO A 230 -7.40 -12.44 20.55
CA PRO A 230 -6.66 -13.69 20.46
C PRO A 230 -6.91 -14.47 19.17
N HIS A 231 -8.06 -14.29 18.52
CA HIS A 231 -8.35 -14.98 17.26
C HIS A 231 -7.50 -14.42 16.12
N LYS A 232 -7.35 -13.09 16.05
CA LYS A 232 -6.45 -12.44 15.09
C LYS A 232 -5.00 -12.86 15.30
N TRP A 233 -4.58 -13.10 16.54
CA TRP A 233 -3.24 -13.61 16.86
C TRP A 233 -2.96 -14.95 16.16
N LEU A 234 -3.89 -15.91 16.30
CA LEU A 234 -3.78 -17.25 15.71
C LEU A 234 -3.75 -17.26 14.17
N GLN A 235 -4.24 -16.19 13.52
CA GLN A 235 -4.23 -16.08 12.05
C GLN A 235 -2.88 -15.58 11.49
N GLN A 236 -1.95 -15.18 12.36
CA GLN A 236 -0.70 -14.51 11.96
C GLN A 236 0.55 -15.40 12.12
N ASP A 237 0.41 -16.74 12.09
CA ASP A 237 1.54 -17.67 12.28
C ASP A 237 2.75 -17.36 11.39
N ARG A 238 2.53 -16.99 10.12
CA ARG A 238 3.61 -16.62 9.20
C ARG A 238 4.35 -15.36 9.66
N GLN A 239 3.62 -14.34 10.11
CA GLN A 239 4.21 -13.10 10.60
C GLN A 239 4.95 -13.33 11.92
N GLN A 240 4.42 -14.17 12.81
CA GLN A 240 5.09 -14.57 14.04
C GLN A 240 6.43 -15.26 13.72
N GLN A 241 6.44 -16.24 12.82
CA GLN A 241 7.68 -16.90 12.37
C GLN A 241 8.67 -15.92 11.75
N GLN A 242 8.19 -14.98 10.93
CA GLN A 242 9.03 -13.92 10.37
C GLN A 242 9.63 -13.03 11.45
N LEU A 243 8.89 -12.65 12.48
CA LEU A 243 9.45 -11.87 13.60
C LEU A 243 10.51 -12.63 14.38
N GLU A 244 10.37 -13.95 14.55
CA GLU A 244 11.43 -14.78 15.15
C GLU A 244 12.73 -14.77 14.31
N GLN A 245 12.60 -14.68 12.98
CA GLN A 245 13.74 -14.69 12.04
C GLN A 245 14.34 -13.30 11.79
N VAL A 246 13.50 -12.26 11.67
CA VAL A 246 13.84 -10.87 11.33
C VAL A 246 14.24 -10.07 12.57
N ALA A 247 14.19 -10.68 13.76
CA ALA A 247 14.69 -10.14 15.01
C ALA A 247 16.23 -9.93 15.03
N ASN A 248 16.77 -9.22 14.05
CA ASN A 248 17.98 -8.42 14.17
C ASN A 248 17.67 -7.22 15.08
N HIS A 249 17.91 -7.48 16.38
CA HIS A 249 18.14 -6.60 17.52
C HIS A 249 17.12 -5.51 17.92
N ALA A 250 16.53 -4.72 17.03
CA ALA A 250 15.79 -3.51 17.45
C ALA A 250 14.32 -3.76 17.87
N ILE A 251 13.58 -4.59 17.13
CA ILE A 251 12.16 -4.88 17.40
C ILE A 251 11.96 -6.05 18.36
N LYS A 252 13.01 -6.85 18.59
CA LYS A 252 12.99 -8.08 19.40
C LYS A 252 12.50 -7.85 20.84
N PRO A 253 12.93 -6.80 21.57
CA PRO A 253 12.45 -6.55 22.93
C PRO A 253 10.94 -6.33 22.98
N ILE A 254 10.40 -5.58 22.00
CA ILE A 254 8.97 -5.31 21.88
C ILE A 254 8.22 -6.60 21.54
N TRP A 255 8.74 -7.39 20.59
CA TRP A 255 8.16 -8.69 20.26
C TRP A 255 8.10 -9.62 21.49
N GLN A 256 9.19 -9.68 22.28
CA GLN A 256 9.25 -10.47 23.51
C GLN A 256 8.27 -9.96 24.58
N GLN A 257 7.96 -8.66 24.59
CA GLN A 257 6.94 -8.10 25.47
C GLN A 257 5.52 -8.46 25.01
N LEU A 258 5.22 -8.42 23.71
CA LEU A 258 3.87 -8.70 23.19
C LEU A 258 3.54 -10.20 23.18
N LYS A 259 4.51 -11.05 22.84
CA LYS A 259 4.31 -12.49 22.61
C LYS A 259 3.63 -13.25 23.76
N PRO A 260 3.95 -13.02 25.04
CA PRO A 260 3.29 -13.70 26.16
C PRO A 260 1.77 -13.49 26.22
N HIS A 261 1.28 -12.35 25.73
CA HIS A 261 -0.14 -12.02 25.79
C HIS A 261 -0.99 -12.78 24.77
N LYS A 262 -0.37 -13.34 23.71
CA LYS A 262 -1.04 -14.14 22.66
C LYS A 262 -2.31 -13.49 22.11
N THR A 263 -2.26 -12.18 21.91
CA THR A 263 -3.39 -11.36 21.49
C THR A 263 -2.90 -10.21 20.64
N CYS A 264 -3.77 -9.71 19.77
CA CYS A 264 -3.50 -8.55 18.94
C CYS A 264 -4.27 -7.35 19.49
N TRP A 265 -3.65 -6.16 19.54
CA TRP A 265 -4.37 -4.93 19.86
C TRP A 265 -4.43 -4.01 18.68
N MET A 266 -5.64 -3.57 18.36
CA MET A 266 -5.91 -2.69 17.24
C MET A 266 -5.82 -1.24 17.68
N GLN A 267 -5.38 -0.35 16.79
CA GLN A 267 -5.32 1.09 17.07
C GLN A 267 -6.66 1.65 17.58
N GLN A 268 -7.78 1.22 17.02
CA GLN A 268 -9.13 1.67 17.39
C GLN A 268 -9.53 1.22 18.80
N GLN A 269 -9.09 0.03 19.22
CA GLN A 269 -9.34 -0.48 20.58
C GLN A 269 -8.61 0.36 21.62
N VAL A 270 -7.38 0.78 21.32
CA VAL A 270 -6.59 1.62 22.23
C VAL A 270 -7.16 3.03 22.32
N LEU A 271 -7.63 3.58 21.20
CA LEU A 271 -8.35 4.86 21.20
C LEU A 271 -9.58 4.81 22.10
N ALA A 272 -10.43 3.79 21.93
CA ALA A 272 -11.66 3.64 22.69
C ALA A 272 -11.41 3.47 24.20
N GLN A 273 -10.31 2.81 24.57
CA GLN A 273 -9.94 2.56 25.97
C GLN A 273 -9.09 3.68 26.59
N LYS A 274 -8.74 4.73 25.81
CA LYS A 274 -7.98 5.91 26.24
C LYS A 274 -6.70 5.58 27.03
N VAL A 275 -6.00 4.51 26.62
CA VAL A 275 -4.76 4.10 27.28
C VAL A 275 -3.63 5.05 26.87
N PRO A 276 -2.88 5.64 27.81
CA PRO A 276 -1.76 6.52 27.49
C PRO A 276 -0.76 5.85 26.56
N LEU A 277 -0.18 6.63 25.65
CA LEU A 277 0.79 6.14 24.67
C LEU A 277 2.21 6.61 25.01
N VAL A 278 3.19 5.75 24.75
CA VAL A 278 4.61 6.00 24.97
C VAL A 278 5.42 5.71 23.70
N VAL A 279 6.52 6.43 23.51
CA VAL A 279 7.46 6.19 22.42
C VAL A 279 8.57 5.28 22.91
N VAL A 280 8.81 4.18 22.20
CA VAL A 280 9.91 3.25 22.47
C VAL A 280 10.89 3.30 21.30
N PRO A 281 12.15 3.72 21.53
CA PRO A 281 13.19 3.69 20.51
C PRO A 281 13.46 2.28 20.01
N LEU A 282 13.59 2.13 18.70
CA LEU A 282 14.09 0.93 18.05
C LEU A 282 15.59 1.12 17.86
N THR A 283 16.37 0.89 18.91
CA THR A 283 17.84 0.98 18.83
C THR A 283 18.38 -0.04 17.85
N PRO A 284 19.06 0.38 16.76
CA PRO A 284 19.85 -0.55 15.97
C PRO A 284 21.04 -0.98 16.83
N ALA A 285 21.13 -2.25 17.21
CA ALA A 285 22.47 -2.79 17.48
C ALA A 285 23.23 -2.67 16.15
N ALA A 286 24.38 -2.01 16.19
CA ALA A 286 25.20 -1.62 15.04
C ALA A 286 25.06 -2.57 13.84
N LEU A 287 24.40 -2.10 12.79
CA LEU A 287 24.41 -2.74 11.48
C LEU A 287 25.83 -2.71 10.94
N LYS A 288 26.60 -3.79 11.17
CA LYS A 288 27.72 -4.11 10.28
C LYS A 288 27.13 -4.38 8.91
N ARG A 289 27.39 -3.46 7.99
CA ARG A 289 27.21 -3.64 6.54
C ARG A 289 28.05 -4.82 6.06
#